data_AF-A0A6C0FQV6-F1
#
_entry.id   AF-A0A6C0FQV6-F1
#
_cell.length_a   1.000
_cell.length_b   1.000
_cell.length_c   1.000
_cell.angle_alpha   90.00
_cell.angle_beta   90.00
_cell.angle_gamma   90.00
#
_symmetry.space_group_name_H-M   'P 1'
#
loop_
_entity.id
_entity.type
_entity.pdbx_description
1 polymer ?
#
loop_
_entity_poly.entity_id
_entity_poly.type
_entity_poly.pdbx_seq_one_letter_code
_entity_poly.pdbx_strand_id
1 'polypeptide(L)'
;METDERITTPARLAELSDVLKTLQEEHRGLTQELHQFDMALQSADEAPVSGDGDWKRTVQALRTRASAFAEQLMRHLKIEDEKLLPGLQACFAEEDAAPSIRFSSLLMEQYFWSGLGYLNLFLEQTEQPVELRSAKDLKRTLYHLREALILLSEYFKVEKKYILRQAVSMLDEERMEG
;
A
#
# COMPACT_ATOMS: atom_id res chain seq x y z
N MET A 1 11.36 -9.03 -40.33
CA MET A 1 9.93 -8.94 -40.00
C MET A 1 9.90 -8.20 -38.67
N GLU A 2 9.23 -7.05 -38.68
CA GLU A 2 8.90 -6.18 -37.52
C GLU A 2 10.07 -5.63 -36.70
N THR A 3 10.64 -4.54 -37.18
CA THR A 3 11.15 -3.48 -36.30
C THR A 3 9.92 -2.80 -35.68
N ASP A 4 9.57 -3.21 -34.47
CA ASP A 4 8.60 -2.49 -33.63
C ASP A 4 9.26 -1.17 -33.19
N GLU A 5 9.18 -0.16 -34.05
CA GLU A 5 9.57 1.21 -33.71
C GLU A 5 8.60 1.71 -32.63
N ARG A 6 8.95 1.44 -31.37
CA ARG A 6 8.33 2.07 -30.22
C ARG A 6 8.68 3.56 -30.25
N ILE A 7 7.82 4.35 -30.88
CA ILE A 7 7.88 5.80 -30.75
C ILE A 7 7.33 6.14 -29.37
N THR A 8 8.17 6.03 -28.34
CA THR A 8 7.86 6.54 -27.00
C THR A 8 7.90 8.07 -27.08
N THR A 9 6.74 8.70 -27.22
CA THR A 9 6.68 10.16 -27.38
C THR A 9 7.09 10.86 -26.08
N PRO A 10 7.85 11.97 -26.12
CA PRO A 10 8.24 12.74 -24.93
C PRO A 10 7.08 13.11 -24.00
N ALA A 11 5.88 13.30 -24.55
CA ALA A 11 4.66 13.57 -23.79
C ALA A 11 4.26 12.41 -22.85
N ARG A 12 4.42 11.16 -23.29
CA ARG A 12 4.10 9.97 -22.47
C ARG A 12 5.10 9.77 -21.33
N LEU A 13 6.40 10.02 -21.59
CA LEU A 13 7.44 9.98 -20.55
C LEU A 13 7.23 11.08 -19.50
N ALA A 14 6.79 12.26 -19.92
CA ALA A 14 6.46 13.35 -19.00
C ALA A 14 5.26 12.99 -18.10
N GLU A 15 4.18 12.46 -18.69
CA GLU A 15 3.02 11.99 -17.93
C GLU A 15 3.38 10.90 -16.92
N LEU A 16 4.15 9.89 -17.34
CA LEU A 16 4.64 8.83 -16.46
C LEU A 16 5.51 9.37 -15.32
N SER A 17 6.37 10.35 -15.62
CA SER A 17 7.20 11.01 -14.61
C SER A 17 6.37 11.73 -13.54
N ASP A 18 5.27 12.39 -13.92
CA ASP A 18 4.40 13.09 -12.98
C ASP A 18 3.54 12.12 -12.14
N VAL A 19 3.09 11.02 -12.75
CA VAL A 19 2.43 9.91 -12.03
C VAL A 19 3.37 9.32 -10.98
N LEU A 20 4.63 9.05 -11.34
CA LEU A 20 5.63 8.51 -10.41
C LEU A 20 5.92 9.43 -9.23
N LYS A 21 6.06 10.74 -9.45
CA LYS A 21 6.26 11.70 -8.35
C LYS A 21 5.10 11.66 -7.37
N THR A 22 3.87 11.62 -7.90
CA THR A 22 2.65 11.56 -7.10
C THR A 22 2.63 10.29 -6.25
N LEU A 23 2.86 9.13 -6.88
CA LEU A 23 2.86 7.85 -6.18
C LEU A 23 3.97 7.73 -5.14
N GLN A 24 5.17 8.26 -5.40
CA GLN A 24 6.25 8.30 -4.42
C GLN A 24 5.91 9.12 -3.17
N GLU A 25 5.18 10.22 -3.34
CA GLU A 25 4.71 11.03 -2.22
C GLU A 25 3.60 10.33 -1.43
N GLU A 26 2.62 9.74 -2.11
CA GLU A 26 1.58 8.93 -1.47
C GLU A 26 2.16 7.74 -0.71
N HIS A 27 3.07 7.00 -1.34
CA HIS A 27 3.78 5.88 -0.75
C HIS A 27 4.49 6.27 0.55
N ARG A 28 5.17 7.43 0.56
CA ARG A 28 5.83 7.95 1.77
C ARG A 28 4.81 8.25 2.86
N GLY A 29 3.70 8.89 2.53
CA GLY A 29 2.62 9.19 3.46
C GLY A 29 1.99 7.93 4.06
N LEU A 30 1.67 6.95 3.22
CA LEU A 30 1.08 5.68 3.62
C LEU A 30 2.04 4.84 4.48
N THR A 31 3.34 4.82 4.14
CA THR A 31 4.35 4.13 4.95
C THR A 31 4.52 4.79 6.32
N GLN A 32 4.47 6.13 6.38
CA GLN A 32 4.50 6.85 7.65
C GLN A 32 3.24 6.55 8.49
N GLU A 33 2.08 6.43 7.85
CA GLU A 33 0.83 6.05 8.50
C GLU A 33 0.90 4.63 9.08
N LEU A 34 1.45 3.66 8.34
CA LEU A 34 1.72 2.31 8.85
C LEU A 34 2.59 2.32 10.10
N HIS A 35 3.67 3.11 10.11
CA HIS A 35 4.56 3.20 11.26
C HIS A 35 3.82 3.74 12.50
N GLN A 36 2.95 4.74 12.32
CA GLN A 36 2.17 5.28 13.41
C GLN A 36 1.12 4.30 13.94
N PHE A 37 0.57 3.42 13.09
CA PHE A 37 -0.26 2.31 13.56
C PHE A 37 0.52 1.31 14.41
N ASP A 38 1.74 0.94 14.00
CA ASP A 38 2.59 0.02 14.75
C ASP A 38 2.89 0.57 16.16
N MET A 39 3.20 1.88 16.26
CA MET A 39 3.38 2.55 17.55
C MET A 39 2.12 2.56 18.41
N ALA A 40 0.96 2.80 17.80
CA ALA A 40 -0.31 2.77 18.51
C ALA A 40 -0.67 1.35 18.99
N LEU A 41 -0.37 0.31 18.20
CA LEU A 41 -0.58 -1.09 18.57
C LEU A 41 0.34 -1.54 19.70
N GLN A 42 1.62 -1.16 19.67
CA GLN A 42 2.56 -1.46 20.77
C GLN A 42 2.10 -0.83 22.07
N SER A 43 1.65 0.43 22.02
CA SER A 43 1.08 1.13 23.18
C SER A 43 -0.19 0.45 23.72
N ALA A 44 -1.01 -0.13 22.84
CA ALA A 44 -2.24 -0.83 23.22
C ALA A 44 -1.97 -2.21 23.86
N ASP A 45 -0.88 -2.89 23.47
CA ASP A 45 -0.47 -4.17 24.07
C ASP A 45 0.09 -4.02 25.50
N GLU A 46 0.71 -2.87 25.80
CA GLU A 46 1.33 -2.57 27.09
C GLU A 46 0.33 -1.99 28.12
N ALA A 47 -0.84 -1.51 27.67
CA ALA A 47 -1.83 -0.89 28.54
C ALA A 47 -2.52 -1.93 29.46
N PRO A 48 -2.59 -1.70 30.79
CA PRO A 48 -3.35 -2.56 31.68
C PRO A 48 -4.84 -2.54 31.31
N VAL A 49 -5.46 -3.70 31.14
CA VAL A 49 -6.92 -3.86 30.88
C VAL A 49 -7.77 -3.42 32.10
N SER A 50 -7.16 -2.82 33.12
CA SER A 50 -7.76 -2.48 34.41
C SER A 50 -8.74 -1.30 34.37
N GLY A 51 -8.89 -0.62 33.24
CA GLY A 51 -9.81 0.50 33.05
C GLY A 51 -10.74 0.28 31.86
N ASP A 52 -12.01 -0.04 32.13
CA ASP A 52 -13.03 -0.46 31.15
C ASP A 52 -13.40 0.62 30.08
N GLY A 53 -12.80 1.81 30.16
CA GLY A 53 -13.02 2.95 29.26
C GLY A 53 -11.85 3.35 28.38
N ASP A 54 -10.61 2.96 28.70
CA ASP A 54 -9.43 3.49 27.99
C ASP A 54 -9.18 2.75 26.68
N TRP A 55 -9.28 1.41 26.71
CA TRP A 55 -9.08 0.58 25.53
C TRP A 55 -10.15 0.81 24.44
N LYS A 56 -11.41 1.10 24.82
CA LYS A 56 -12.49 1.38 23.86
C LYS A 56 -12.20 2.63 23.04
N ARG A 57 -11.66 3.68 23.69
CA ARG A 57 -11.26 4.91 23.02
C ARG A 57 -10.10 4.66 22.06
N THR A 58 -9.11 3.88 22.48
CA THR A 58 -7.99 3.47 21.62
C THR A 58 -8.47 2.71 20.39
N VAL A 59 -9.34 1.70 20.57
CA VAL A 59 -9.91 0.93 19.45
C VAL A 59 -10.71 1.82 18.51
N GLN A 60 -11.52 2.74 19.04
CA GLN A 60 -12.29 3.67 18.21
C GLN A 60 -11.40 4.64 17.43
N ALA A 61 -10.31 5.12 18.04
CA ALA A 61 -9.32 5.97 17.38
C ALA A 61 -8.62 5.19 16.26
N LEU A 62 -8.19 3.96 16.53
CA LEU A 62 -7.60 3.06 15.54
C LEU A 62 -8.57 2.76 14.40
N ARG A 63 -9.85 2.52 14.67
CA ARG A 63 -10.90 2.32 13.66
C ARG A 63 -11.02 3.53 12.73
N THR A 64 -11.16 4.73 13.31
CA THR A 64 -11.33 5.97 12.53
C THR A 64 -10.14 6.17 11.59
N ARG A 65 -8.94 5.96 12.13
CA ARG A 65 -7.69 6.03 11.38
C ARG A 65 -7.61 4.95 10.28
N ALA A 66 -7.97 3.71 10.60
CA ALA A 66 -7.95 2.57 9.68
C ALA A 66 -8.93 2.76 8.52
N SER A 67 -10.09 3.37 8.77
CA SER A 67 -11.06 3.70 7.72
C SER A 67 -10.48 4.71 6.73
N ALA A 68 -9.87 5.79 7.23
CA ALA A 68 -9.24 6.80 6.37
C ALA A 68 -8.05 6.22 5.60
N PHE A 69 -7.27 5.34 6.24
CA PHE A 69 -6.15 4.65 5.62
C PHE A 69 -6.62 3.69 4.50
N ALA A 70 -7.70 2.94 4.71
CA ALA A 70 -8.29 2.07 3.68
C ALA A 70 -8.72 2.85 2.44
N GLU A 71 -9.35 4.02 2.62
CA GLU A 71 -9.71 4.89 1.50
C GLU A 71 -8.48 5.41 0.74
N GLN A 72 -7.41 5.78 1.46
CA GLN A 72 -6.16 6.22 0.85
C GLN A 72 -5.50 5.08 0.05
N LEU A 73 -5.45 3.86 0.61
CA LEU A 73 -4.92 2.67 -0.07
C LEU A 73 -5.66 2.38 -1.38
N MET A 74 -7.00 2.43 -1.36
CA MET A 74 -7.79 2.20 -2.57
C MET A 74 -7.56 3.27 -3.65
N ARG A 75 -7.40 4.54 -3.24
CA ARG A 75 -7.05 5.61 -4.18
C ARG A 75 -5.65 5.41 -4.77
N HIS A 76 -4.70 5.01 -3.95
CA HIS A 76 -3.33 4.73 -4.36
C HIS A 76 -3.28 3.58 -5.38
N LEU A 77 -3.88 2.42 -5.05
CA LEU A 77 -3.98 1.28 -5.96
C LEU A 77 -4.62 1.66 -7.30
N LYS A 78 -5.68 2.48 -7.27
CA LYS A 78 -6.34 2.93 -8.49
C LYS A 78 -5.39 3.70 -9.42
N ILE A 79 -4.51 4.54 -8.87
CA ILE A 79 -3.53 5.28 -9.66
C ILE A 79 -2.47 4.30 -10.22
N GLU A 80 -2.05 3.31 -9.43
CA GLU A 80 -1.13 2.27 -9.91
C GLU A 80 -1.71 1.50 -11.11
N ASP A 81 -2.93 0.98 -10.96
CA ASP A 81 -3.59 0.12 -11.94
C ASP A 81 -4.00 0.88 -13.21
N GLU A 82 -4.53 2.10 -13.07
CA GLU A 82 -5.06 2.86 -14.21
C GLU A 82 -3.99 3.65 -14.96
N LYS A 83 -2.86 3.99 -14.30
CA LYS A 83 -1.86 4.90 -14.86
C LYS A 83 -0.46 4.34 -14.86
N LEU A 84 0.05 3.90 -13.71
CA LEU A 84 1.45 3.50 -13.59
C LEU A 84 1.74 2.23 -14.39
N LEU A 85 1.06 1.12 -14.09
CA LEU A 85 1.34 -0.16 -14.74
C LEU A 85 1.12 -0.11 -16.26
N PRO A 86 0.01 0.47 -16.77
CA PRO A 86 -0.17 0.64 -18.21
C PRO A 86 0.89 1.57 -18.83
N GLY A 87 1.26 2.65 -18.12
CA GLY A 87 2.29 3.58 -18.57
C GLY A 87 3.66 2.91 -18.71
N LEU A 88 4.04 2.07 -17.75
CA LEU A 88 5.28 1.29 -17.81
C LEU A 88 5.27 0.29 -18.97
N GLN A 89 4.17 -0.43 -19.18
CA GLN A 89 4.03 -1.37 -20.30
C GLN A 89 4.07 -0.67 -21.66
N ALA A 90 3.56 0.56 -21.74
CA ALA A 90 3.54 1.35 -22.97
C ALA A 90 4.90 1.99 -23.31
N CYS A 91 5.75 2.23 -22.30
CA CYS A 91 7.04 2.90 -22.48
C CYS A 91 8.21 1.91 -22.57
N PHE A 92 8.13 0.74 -21.92
CA PHE A 92 9.28 -0.14 -21.71
C PHE A 92 9.00 -1.60 -22.10
N ALA A 93 10.03 -2.36 -22.50
CA ALA A 93 9.83 -3.77 -22.84
C ALA A 93 9.81 -4.64 -21.58
N GLU A 94 9.12 -5.78 -21.63
CA GLU A 94 9.13 -6.73 -20.50
C GLU A 94 10.55 -7.24 -20.19
N GLU A 95 11.44 -7.23 -21.18
CA GLU A 95 12.84 -7.66 -21.11
C GLU A 95 13.72 -6.69 -20.32
N ASP A 96 13.33 -5.41 -20.27
CA ASP A 96 14.10 -4.32 -19.63
C ASP A 96 13.87 -4.28 -18.10
N ALA A 97 12.91 -5.06 -17.58
CA ALA A 97 12.54 -5.10 -16.18
C ALA A 97 12.89 -6.45 -15.53
N ALA A 98 13.79 -6.43 -14.53
CA ALA A 98 14.16 -7.62 -13.75
C ALA A 98 14.05 -7.37 -12.22
N PRO A 99 13.19 -8.09 -11.47
CA PRO A 99 12.14 -9.01 -11.96
C PRO A 99 11.13 -8.28 -12.85
N SER A 100 10.41 -9.01 -13.68
CA SER A 100 9.44 -8.40 -14.59
C SER A 100 8.36 -7.65 -13.82
N ILE A 101 7.98 -6.48 -14.34
CA ILE A 101 6.91 -5.63 -13.77
C ILE A 101 5.65 -6.46 -13.50
N ARG A 102 5.30 -7.36 -14.43
CA ARG A 102 4.14 -8.24 -14.31
C ARG A 102 4.23 -9.20 -13.12
N PHE A 103 5.40 -9.77 -12.85
CA PHE A 103 5.55 -10.66 -11.69
C PHE A 103 5.44 -9.87 -10.39
N SER A 104 6.11 -8.71 -10.32
CA SER A 104 6.04 -7.82 -9.17
C SER A 104 4.63 -7.30 -8.91
N SER A 105 3.86 -6.96 -9.95
CA SER A 105 2.48 -6.49 -9.81
C SER A 105 1.56 -7.58 -9.25
N LEU A 106 1.69 -8.82 -9.70
CA LEU A 106 0.90 -9.95 -9.16
C LEU A 106 1.22 -10.20 -7.67
N LEU A 107 2.49 -10.11 -7.29
CA LEU A 107 2.89 -10.26 -5.90
C LEU A 107 2.34 -9.10 -5.03
N MET A 108 2.39 -7.87 -5.54
CA MET A 108 1.79 -6.70 -4.88
C MET A 108 0.28 -6.87 -4.72
N GLU A 109 -0.42 -7.28 -5.77
CA GLU A 109 -1.87 -7.51 -5.76
C GLU A 109 -2.26 -8.50 -4.65
N GLN A 110 -1.52 -9.61 -4.53
CA GLN A 110 -1.73 -10.59 -3.47
C GLN A 110 -1.58 -9.98 -2.06
N TYR A 111 -0.49 -9.23 -1.81
CA TYR A 111 -0.27 -8.58 -0.52
C TYR A 111 -1.33 -7.53 -0.22
N PHE A 112 -1.70 -6.71 -1.21
CA PHE A 112 -2.68 -5.64 -1.07
C PHE A 112 -4.05 -6.21 -0.68
N TRP A 113 -4.60 -7.13 -1.47
CA TRP A 113 -5.95 -7.65 -1.19
C TRP A 113 -6.01 -8.48 0.08
N SER A 114 -4.94 -9.22 0.41
CA SER A 114 -4.86 -9.93 1.69
C SER A 114 -4.84 -8.94 2.86
N GLY A 115 -4.00 -7.89 2.78
CA GLY A 115 -3.89 -6.87 3.82
C GLY A 115 -5.19 -6.09 4.00
N LEU A 116 -5.83 -5.67 2.90
CA LEU A 116 -7.12 -4.99 2.92
C LEU A 116 -8.22 -5.89 3.49
N GLY A 117 -8.20 -7.19 3.19
CA GLY A 117 -9.14 -8.15 3.78
C GLY A 117 -9.05 -8.18 5.31
N TYR A 118 -7.85 -8.26 5.87
CA TYR A 118 -7.65 -8.18 7.32
C TYR A 118 -8.04 -6.81 7.90
N LEU A 119 -7.77 -5.72 7.19
CA LEU A 119 -8.15 -4.38 7.60
C LEU A 119 -9.68 -4.23 7.68
N ASN A 120 -10.40 -4.77 6.70
CA ASN A 120 -11.85 -4.79 6.68
C ASN A 120 -12.42 -5.64 7.82
N LEU A 121 -11.83 -6.80 8.13
CA LEU A 121 -12.24 -7.59 9.30
C LEU A 121 -12.06 -6.82 10.62
N PHE A 122 -10.99 -6.04 10.76
CA PHE A 122 -10.80 -5.15 11.90
C PHE A 122 -11.88 -4.06 11.95
N LEU A 123 -12.18 -3.42 10.82
CA LEU A 123 -13.25 -2.42 10.73
C LEU A 123 -14.61 -3.04 11.07
N GLU A 124 -15.00 -4.18 10.50
CA GLU A 124 -16.27 -4.83 10.81
C GLU A 124 -16.40 -5.15 12.31
N GLN A 125 -15.37 -5.76 12.92
CA GLN A 125 -15.41 -6.14 14.34
C GLN A 125 -15.41 -4.96 15.32
N THR A 126 -14.97 -3.77 14.87
CA THR A 126 -14.95 -2.57 15.71
C THR A 126 -16.16 -1.67 15.52
N GLU A 127 -17.09 -2.02 14.63
CA GLU A 127 -18.25 -1.18 14.31
C GLU A 127 -19.26 -1.13 15.45
N GLN A 128 -19.40 -2.25 16.16
CA GLN A 128 -20.28 -2.37 17.29
C GLN A 128 -19.46 -2.63 18.57
N PRO A 129 -19.06 -1.57 19.31
CA PRO A 129 -18.22 -1.71 20.52
C PRO A 129 -18.87 -2.55 21.64
N VAL A 130 -20.15 -2.89 21.53
CA VAL A 130 -20.89 -3.79 22.45
C VAL A 130 -20.43 -5.25 22.35
N GLU A 131 -19.73 -5.64 21.27
CA GLU A 131 -19.29 -7.02 21.03
C GLU A 131 -17.91 -7.35 21.61
N LEU A 132 -17.09 -6.35 21.92
CA LEU A 132 -15.77 -6.54 22.52
C LEU A 132 -15.91 -6.72 24.04
N ARG A 133 -16.40 -7.90 24.46
CA ARG A 133 -16.79 -8.20 25.85
C ARG A 133 -15.65 -8.74 26.70
N SER A 134 -14.51 -9.06 26.09
CA SER A 134 -13.37 -9.66 26.78
C SER A 134 -12.03 -9.19 26.22
N ALA A 135 -10.98 -9.30 27.05
CA ALA A 135 -9.60 -9.09 26.62
C ALA A 135 -9.19 -10.03 25.47
N LYS A 136 -9.84 -11.21 25.35
CA LYS A 136 -9.61 -12.14 24.25
C LYS A 136 -10.16 -11.58 22.93
N ASP A 137 -11.35 -10.98 22.96
CA ASP A 137 -11.95 -10.36 21.78
C ASP A 137 -11.11 -9.18 21.32
N LEU A 138 -10.67 -8.34 22.26
CA LEU A 138 -9.77 -7.22 21.97
C LEU A 138 -8.48 -7.70 21.28
N LYS A 139 -7.80 -8.72 21.83
CA LYS A 139 -6.58 -9.28 21.22
C LYS A 139 -6.84 -9.82 19.82
N ARG A 140 -7.98 -10.49 19.59
CA ARG A 140 -8.35 -11.00 18.27
C ARG A 140 -8.57 -9.87 17.28
N THR A 141 -9.24 -8.80 17.70
CA THR A 141 -9.49 -7.63 16.84
C THR A 141 -8.20 -6.90 16.50
N LEU A 142 -7.32 -6.66 17.49
CA LEU A 142 -6.00 -6.05 17.24
C LEU A 142 -5.09 -6.94 16.38
N TYR A 143 -5.24 -8.26 16.47
CA TYR A 143 -4.53 -9.20 15.59
C TYR A 143 -4.87 -8.95 14.11
N HIS A 144 -6.15 -8.75 13.75
CA HIS A 144 -6.51 -8.44 12.36
C HIS A 144 -5.85 -7.16 11.86
N LEU A 145 -5.83 -6.10 12.67
CA LEU A 145 -5.11 -4.87 12.30
C LEU A 145 -3.61 -5.16 12.12
N ARG A 146 -2.98 -5.90 13.02
CA ARG A 146 -1.55 -6.24 12.93
C ARG A 146 -1.22 -7.01 11.64
N GLU A 147 -1.99 -8.03 11.30
CA GLU A 147 -1.79 -8.81 10.07
C GLU A 147 -1.97 -7.93 8.82
N ALA A 148 -2.97 -7.04 8.82
CA ALA A 148 -3.15 -6.08 7.73
C ALA A 148 -1.90 -5.22 7.52
N LEU A 149 -1.35 -4.65 8.60
CA LEU A 149 -0.16 -3.79 8.55
C LEU A 149 1.10 -4.54 8.07
N ILE A 150 1.26 -5.81 8.47
CA ILE A 150 2.38 -6.65 8.01
C ILE A 150 2.28 -6.86 6.50
N LEU A 151 1.12 -7.27 5.99
CA LEU A 151 0.92 -7.53 4.57
C LEU A 151 1.05 -6.26 3.73
N LEU A 152 0.50 -5.14 4.21
CA LEU A 152 0.62 -3.85 3.53
C LEU A 152 2.07 -3.33 3.55
N SER A 153 2.83 -3.60 4.62
CA SER A 153 4.27 -3.31 4.67
C SER A 153 5.05 -4.08 3.60
N GLU A 154 4.72 -5.36 3.40
CA GLU A 154 5.32 -6.15 2.32
C GLU A 154 4.92 -5.63 0.93
N TYR A 155 3.65 -5.26 0.73
CA TYR A 155 3.20 -4.56 -0.49
C TYR A 155 4.07 -3.33 -0.79
N PHE A 156 4.23 -2.41 0.16
CA PHE A 156 5.06 -1.21 -0.03
C PHE A 156 6.54 -1.53 -0.27
N LYS A 157 7.09 -2.55 0.41
CA LYS A 157 8.49 -2.97 0.16
C LYS A 157 8.67 -3.44 -1.28
N VAL A 158 7.73 -4.23 -1.80
CA VAL A 158 7.76 -4.75 -3.17
C VAL A 158 7.58 -3.60 -4.17
N GLU A 159 6.58 -2.75 -3.97
CA GLU A 159 6.30 -1.57 -4.80
C GLU A 159 7.55 -0.67 -4.92
N LYS A 160 8.12 -0.26 -3.78
CA LYS A 160 9.29 0.61 -3.77
C LYS A 160 10.48 -0.01 -4.46
N LYS A 161 10.75 -1.30 -4.20
CA LYS A 161 11.97 -1.97 -4.66
C LYS A 161 11.92 -2.32 -6.14
N TYR A 162 10.76 -2.77 -6.63
CA TYR A 162 10.65 -3.40 -7.93
C TYR A 162 9.77 -2.63 -8.92
N ILE A 163 8.87 -1.77 -8.47
CA ILE A 163 8.07 -0.95 -9.38
C ILE A 163 8.64 0.47 -9.43
N LEU A 164 8.56 1.24 -8.34
CA LEU A 164 8.94 2.66 -8.35
C LEU A 164 10.41 2.87 -8.69
N ARG A 165 11.32 2.07 -8.11
CA ARG A 165 12.76 2.21 -8.38
C ARG A 165 13.11 1.86 -9.83
N GLN A 166 12.52 0.79 -10.37
CA GLN A 166 12.76 0.42 -11.77
C GLN A 166 12.22 1.48 -12.71
N ALA A 167 10.98 1.93 -12.49
CA ALA A 167 10.35 2.97 -13.27
C ALA A 167 11.18 4.27 -13.35
N VAL A 168 11.82 4.66 -12.25
CA VAL A 168 12.75 5.81 -12.24
C VAL A 168 14.01 5.52 -13.06
N SER A 169 14.64 4.35 -12.88
CA SER A 169 15.85 3.97 -13.64
C SER A 169 15.60 4.02 -15.14
N MET A 170 14.48 3.43 -15.58
CA MET A 170 14.13 3.34 -16.99
C MET A 170 13.80 4.72 -17.58
N LEU A 171 13.17 5.62 -16.81
CA LEU A 171 12.97 7.01 -17.23
C LEU A 171 14.28 7.79 -17.34
N ASP A 172 15.26 7.52 -16.48
CA ASP A 172 16.56 8.18 -16.52
C ASP A 172 17.41 7.67 -17.69
N GLU A 173 17.33 6.38 -18.01
CA GLU A 173 18.00 5.76 -19.17
C GLU A 173 17.48 6.35 -20.50
N GLU A 174 16.16 6.41 -20.70
CA GLU A 174 15.54 7.03 -21.90
C GLU A 174 15.89 8.51 -22.06
N ARG A 175 16.07 9.24 -20.95
CA ARG A 175 16.49 10.66 -20.99
C ARG A 175 17.96 10.85 -21.35
N MET A 176 18.80 9.83 -21.18
CA MET A 176 20.21 9.88 -21.58
C MET A 176 20.42 9.41 -23.02
N GLU A 177 19.50 8.62 -23.56
CA GLU A 177 19.56 8.07 -24.92
C GLU A 177 18.84 8.93 -25.98
N GLY A 178 17.92 9.81 -25.57
CA GLY A 178 17.22 10.78 -26.43
C GLY A 178 17.91 12.14 -26.57
#